data_AF-A0A496VZ43-F1
#
_entry.id   AF-A0A496VZ43-F1
#
_cell.length_a   1.000
_cell.length_b   1.000
_cell.length_c   1.000
_cell.angle_alpha   90.00
_cell.angle_beta   90.00
_cell.angle_gamma   90.00
#
_symmetry.space_group_name_H-M   'P 1'
#
loop_
_entity.id
_entity.type
_entity.pdbx_description
1 polymer ?
#
loop_
_entity_poly.entity_id
_entity_poly.type
_entity_poly.pdbx_seq_one_letter_code
_entity_poly.pdbx_strand_id
1 'polypeptide(L)'
;MYTFAKLLSEHQRNNNSTYEQLASDVGVKRQTIMRWKTGESLPSKREHILKLANALRLKPRRRDELLYAAQKKPENPDFKSPPLPPKPLSNEPLIIPVIARPIHHPRQFFGRYAQLNRIFQAWNQSILQHLAVTGPKRCGKTSLLNYVKSIHYLEQSVLRDGQRQDWLEPLFDWVLIDFDDVRTHKPDSFLRLILETLNIPAPDEHHDFAKLTEIFENNLDRATVLLIDQIEKGLQLPALDQPFWGNLRYLGNHCNGKLGFCVTSRQSIDKLIKTAHQLGKPSPFFNIFGQIELGPLTEQEARELLQYVSLSQDDAEWILEKSHYWPVLLQVLCQIRLDSENDWKKVGLETIEKDYKYLL
;
A
#
# COMPACT_ATOMS: atom_id res chain seq x y z
N MET A 1 -15.33 10.54 5.15
CA MET A 1 -15.29 12.00 4.89
C MET A 1 -14.08 12.57 5.60
N TYR A 2 -13.13 13.23 4.92
CA TYR A 2 -12.03 13.92 5.60
C TYR A 2 -12.63 15.10 6.39
N THR A 3 -12.35 15.18 7.70
CA THR A 3 -12.82 16.29 8.53
C THR A 3 -12.10 17.59 8.14
N PHE A 4 -12.76 18.73 8.34
CA PHE A 4 -12.16 20.05 8.10
C PHE A 4 -10.79 20.20 8.79
N ALA A 5 -10.71 19.74 10.03
CA ALA A 5 -9.50 19.73 10.85
C ALA A 5 -8.32 18.98 10.18
N LYS A 6 -8.60 17.82 9.59
CA LYS A 6 -7.60 16.98 8.92
C LYS A 6 -7.11 17.63 7.61
N LEU A 7 -8.03 18.15 6.79
CA LEU A 7 -7.69 18.86 5.55
C LEU A 7 -6.87 20.12 5.83
N LEU A 8 -7.28 20.91 6.83
CA LEU A 8 -6.56 22.12 7.23
C LEU A 8 -5.15 21.80 7.73
N SER A 9 -4.99 20.73 8.52
CA SER A 9 -3.69 20.27 9.01
C SER A 9 -2.75 19.84 7.89
N GLU A 10 -3.27 19.08 6.92
CA GLU A 10 -2.53 18.59 5.77
C GLU A 10 -2.05 19.75 4.88
N HIS A 11 -2.95 20.67 4.54
CA HIS A 11 -2.62 21.82 3.70
C HIS A 11 -1.67 22.81 4.36
N GLN A 12 -1.78 23.02 5.68
CA GLN A 12 -0.85 23.85 6.43
C GLN A 12 0.56 23.24 6.47
N ARG A 13 0.66 21.91 6.65
CA ARG A 13 1.95 21.20 6.62
C ARG A 13 2.62 21.31 5.26
N ASN A 14 1.86 21.20 4.18
CA ASN A 14 2.40 21.27 2.82
C ASN A 14 2.84 22.69 2.40
N ASN A 15 2.32 23.73 3.05
CA ASN A 15 2.68 25.13 2.79
C ASN A 15 3.66 25.73 3.82
N ASN A 16 4.09 24.96 4.84
CA ASN A 16 4.96 25.41 5.93
C ASN A 16 4.48 26.71 6.64
N SER A 17 3.18 27.01 6.64
CA SER A 17 2.63 28.23 7.24
C SER A 17 2.48 28.09 8.76
N THR A 18 2.84 29.10 9.55
CA THR A 18 2.62 29.07 11.02
C THR A 18 1.18 29.39 11.40
N TYR A 19 0.78 29.09 12.63
CA TYR A 19 -0.58 29.43 13.11
C TYR A 19 -0.80 30.93 13.20
N GLU A 20 0.25 31.69 13.50
CA GLU A 20 0.28 33.14 13.58
C GLU A 20 0.07 33.77 12.20
N GLN A 21 0.76 33.25 11.18
CA GLN A 21 0.59 33.68 9.80
C GLN A 21 -0.83 33.42 9.30
N LEU A 22 -1.33 32.19 9.47
CA LEU A 22 -2.70 31.85 9.07
C LEU A 22 -3.76 32.66 9.83
N ALA A 23 -3.54 32.92 11.11
CA ALA A 23 -4.45 33.75 11.90
C ALA A 23 -4.50 35.20 11.38
N SER A 24 -3.34 35.77 11.05
CA SER A 24 -3.21 37.10 10.45
C SER A 24 -3.90 37.18 9.09
N ASP A 25 -3.60 36.24 8.18
CA ASP A 25 -4.14 36.24 6.81
C ASP A 25 -5.67 36.06 6.76
N VAL A 26 -6.22 35.36 7.76
CA VAL A 26 -7.67 35.11 7.86
C VAL A 26 -8.38 36.22 8.65
N GLY A 27 -7.66 36.96 9.50
CA GLY A 27 -8.21 37.99 10.39
C GLY A 27 -8.88 37.43 11.64
N VAL A 28 -8.36 36.34 12.20
CA VAL A 28 -8.88 35.69 13.43
C VAL A 28 -7.77 35.50 14.47
N LYS A 29 -8.14 35.21 15.71
CA LYS A 29 -7.14 34.90 16.76
C LYS A 29 -6.48 33.54 16.50
N ARG A 30 -5.19 33.39 16.80
CA ARG A 30 -4.42 32.12 16.73
C ARG A 30 -5.17 30.93 17.36
N GLN A 31 -5.77 31.15 18.52
CA GLN A 31 -6.52 30.11 19.25
C GLN A 31 -7.72 29.58 18.45
N THR A 32 -8.30 30.40 17.57
CA THR A 32 -9.38 30.02 16.65
C THR A 32 -8.88 29.03 15.59
N ILE A 33 -7.71 29.30 15.00
CA ILE A 33 -7.07 28.39 14.05
C ILE A 33 -6.73 27.04 14.72
N MET A 34 -6.25 27.08 15.96
CA MET A 34 -5.99 25.85 16.73
C MET A 34 -7.26 25.03 16.96
N ARG A 35 -8.35 25.66 17.41
CA ARG A 35 -9.64 24.98 17.62
C ARG A 35 -10.20 24.35 16.34
N TRP A 36 -10.00 25.01 15.21
CA TRP A 36 -10.37 24.44 13.91
C TRP A 36 -9.52 23.25 13.52
N LYS A 37 -8.22 23.28 13.87
CA LYS A 37 -7.27 22.22 13.57
C LYS A 37 -7.41 21.00 14.49
N THR A 38 -7.82 21.20 15.75
CA THR A 38 -8.12 20.10 16.69
C THR A 38 -9.53 19.53 16.49
N GLY A 39 -10.37 20.19 15.68
CA GLY A 39 -11.75 19.76 15.43
C GLY A 39 -12.73 20.17 16.52
N GLU A 40 -12.31 20.96 17.51
CA GLU A 40 -13.17 21.52 18.56
C GLU A 40 -14.27 22.44 18.02
N SER A 41 -14.05 23.08 16.87
CA SER A 41 -15.06 23.92 16.21
C SER A 41 -14.83 23.99 14.70
N LEU A 42 -15.88 24.37 13.96
CA LEU A 42 -15.78 24.68 12.52
C LEU A 42 -15.81 26.20 12.29
N PRO A 43 -15.25 26.69 11.17
CA PRO A 43 -15.42 28.09 10.79
C PRO A 43 -16.88 28.43 10.54
N SER A 44 -17.41 29.39 11.31
CA SER A 44 -18.80 29.83 11.17
C SER A 44 -19.04 30.58 9.86
N LYS A 45 -18.07 31.39 9.41
CA LYS A 45 -18.16 32.23 8.20
C LYS A 45 -17.46 31.57 7.01
N ARG A 46 -18.14 31.53 5.86
CA ARG A 46 -17.59 31.07 4.57
C ARG A 46 -16.33 31.85 4.19
N GLU A 47 -16.33 33.15 4.44
CA GLU A 47 -15.22 34.05 4.12
C GLU A 47 -13.90 33.61 4.77
N HIS A 48 -13.94 33.11 6.01
CA HIS A 48 -12.72 32.64 6.69
C HIS A 48 -12.12 31.42 5.99
N ILE A 49 -12.95 30.55 5.41
CA ILE A 49 -12.50 29.35 4.69
C ILE A 49 -11.87 29.74 3.35
N LEU A 50 -12.44 30.74 2.66
CA LEU A 50 -11.86 31.28 1.42
C LEU A 50 -10.52 31.97 1.68
N LYS A 51 -10.42 32.77 2.76
CA LYS A 51 -9.14 33.38 3.18
C LYS A 51 -8.10 32.32 3.54
N LEU A 52 -8.48 31.27 4.26
CA LEU A 52 -7.62 30.12 4.53
C LEU A 52 -7.13 29.44 3.24
N ALA A 53 -8.05 29.18 2.31
CA ALA A 53 -7.71 28.55 1.04
C ALA A 53 -6.74 29.41 0.20
N ASN A 54 -6.89 30.74 0.24
CA ASN A 54 -5.99 31.66 -0.44
C ASN A 54 -4.62 31.74 0.24
N ALA A 55 -4.58 31.85 1.57
CA ALA A 55 -3.34 31.85 2.35
C ALA A 55 -2.52 30.56 2.12
N LEU A 56 -3.21 29.43 2.00
CA LEU A 56 -2.64 28.11 1.71
C LEU A 56 -2.47 27.83 0.21
N ARG A 57 -2.70 28.81 -0.67
CA ARG A 57 -2.54 28.70 -2.13
C ARG A 57 -3.22 27.46 -2.72
N LEU A 58 -4.42 27.13 -2.22
CA LEU A 58 -5.14 25.92 -2.63
C LEU A 58 -5.65 26.05 -4.07
N LYS A 59 -5.48 24.98 -4.85
CA LYS A 59 -6.13 24.82 -6.15
C LYS A 59 -7.67 24.81 -5.98
N PRO A 60 -8.46 25.22 -6.99
CA PRO A 60 -9.93 25.32 -6.89
C PRO A 60 -10.62 24.09 -6.31
N ARG A 61 -10.24 22.88 -6.77
CA ARG A 61 -10.79 21.61 -6.23
C ARG A 61 -10.54 21.42 -4.73
N ARG A 62 -9.35 21.77 -4.23
CA ARG A 62 -9.01 21.64 -2.79
C ARG A 62 -9.70 22.69 -1.94
N ARG A 63 -9.94 23.87 -2.49
CA ARG A 63 -10.77 24.91 -1.87
C ARG A 63 -12.21 24.42 -1.72
N ASP A 64 -12.77 23.79 -2.74
CA ASP A 64 -14.12 23.20 -2.69
C ASP A 64 -14.21 22.05 -1.67
N GLU A 65 -13.19 21.20 -1.59
CA GLU A 65 -13.07 20.16 -0.54
C GLU A 65 -13.11 20.77 0.87
N LEU A 66 -12.38 21.88 1.08
CA LEU A 66 -12.31 22.57 2.37
C LEU A 66 -13.64 23.25 2.75
N LEU A 67 -14.33 23.86 1.77
CA LEU A 67 -15.67 24.43 1.94
C LEU A 67 -16.69 23.35 2.31
N TYR A 68 -16.67 22.24 1.58
CA TYR A 68 -17.57 21.12 1.80
C TYR A 68 -17.36 20.48 3.18
N ALA A 69 -16.10 20.26 3.59
CA ALA A 69 -15.77 19.71 4.91
C ALA A 69 -16.15 20.62 6.08
N ALA A 70 -16.23 21.94 5.86
CA ALA A 70 -16.77 22.92 6.81
C ALA A 70 -18.30 23.08 6.75
N GLN A 71 -19.00 22.21 6.01
CA GLN A 71 -20.44 22.28 5.79
C GLN A 71 -20.89 23.60 5.13
N LYS A 72 -20.05 24.16 4.25
CA LYS A 72 -20.38 25.33 3.42
C LYS A 72 -20.54 24.92 1.97
N LYS A 73 -21.38 25.65 1.24
CA LYS A 73 -21.58 25.46 -0.20
C LYS A 73 -20.24 25.65 -0.94
N PRO A 74 -19.80 24.70 -1.78
CA PRO A 74 -18.63 24.87 -2.66
C PRO A 74 -18.76 26.06 -3.63
N GLU A 75 -17.67 26.45 -4.29
CA GLU A 75 -17.67 27.39 -5.42
C GLU A 75 -18.14 26.71 -6.70
N ASN A 76 -17.67 25.49 -6.98
CA ASN A 76 -18.20 24.70 -8.08
C ASN A 76 -19.55 24.04 -7.67
N PRO A 77 -20.68 24.38 -8.32
CA PRO A 77 -21.99 23.80 -7.99
C PRO A 77 -22.08 22.29 -8.24
N ASP A 78 -21.23 21.75 -9.14
CA ASP A 78 -21.14 20.32 -9.45
C ASP A 78 -20.08 19.60 -8.60
N PHE A 79 -19.48 20.29 -7.63
CA PHE A 79 -18.52 19.67 -6.72
C PHE A 79 -19.17 18.57 -5.90
N LYS A 80 -18.79 17.32 -6.22
CA LYS A 80 -19.01 16.16 -5.38
C LYS A 80 -17.72 15.95 -4.59
N SER A 81 -17.80 15.82 -3.26
CA SER A 81 -16.65 15.35 -2.48
C SER A 81 -16.10 14.08 -3.12
N PRO A 82 -14.79 13.75 -2.97
CA PRO A 82 -14.33 12.40 -3.29
C PRO A 82 -15.33 11.44 -2.66
N PRO A 83 -16.00 10.59 -3.45
CA PRO A 83 -16.99 9.71 -2.88
C PRO A 83 -16.27 8.93 -1.77
N LEU A 84 -16.88 8.84 -0.59
CA LEU A 84 -16.71 7.60 0.17
C LEU A 84 -16.88 6.48 -0.86
N PRO A 85 -16.03 5.42 -0.87
CA PRO A 85 -16.31 4.28 -1.73
C PRO A 85 -17.81 4.02 -1.62
N PRO A 86 -18.54 4.06 -2.76
CA PRO A 86 -19.99 4.00 -2.72
C PRO A 86 -20.33 2.82 -1.81
N LYS A 87 -21.30 3.03 -0.89
CA LYS A 87 -21.93 1.86 -0.28
C LYS A 87 -22.24 0.95 -1.47
N PRO A 88 -21.84 -0.34 -1.44
CA PRO A 88 -22.11 -1.24 -2.55
C PRO A 88 -23.54 -1.00 -2.99
N LEU A 89 -23.75 -0.78 -4.29
CA LEU A 89 -25.09 -0.82 -4.86
C LEU A 89 -25.76 -2.05 -4.26
N SER A 90 -27.03 -1.98 -3.87
CA SER A 90 -27.72 -3.02 -3.06
C SER A 90 -27.63 -4.46 -3.61
N ASN A 91 -27.06 -4.64 -4.81
CA ASN A 91 -26.87 -5.88 -5.54
C ASN A 91 -25.40 -6.28 -5.75
N GLU A 92 -24.39 -5.56 -5.22
CA GLU A 92 -23.01 -6.04 -5.31
C GLU A 92 -22.81 -7.29 -4.45
N PRO A 93 -22.19 -8.35 -4.99
CA PRO A 93 -21.98 -9.56 -4.21
C PRO A 93 -21.05 -9.31 -3.03
N LEU A 94 -21.51 -9.77 -1.86
CA LEU A 94 -20.78 -9.78 -0.61
C LEU A 94 -19.45 -10.52 -0.77
N ILE A 95 -18.43 -10.06 -0.05
CA ILE A 95 -17.14 -10.76 0.03
C ILE A 95 -17.16 -11.75 1.18
N ILE A 96 -16.51 -12.89 0.96
CA ILE A 96 -16.21 -13.86 2.02
C ILE A 96 -14.87 -13.46 2.65
N PRO A 97 -14.76 -13.46 3.99
CA PRO A 97 -13.49 -13.18 4.63
C PRO A 97 -12.38 -14.14 4.19
N VAL A 98 -11.21 -13.60 3.89
CA VAL A 98 -10.03 -14.40 3.51
C VAL A 98 -9.10 -14.51 4.70
N ILE A 99 -9.10 -15.69 5.32
CA ILE A 99 -8.22 -16.01 6.45
C ILE A 99 -7.07 -16.92 6.00
N ALA A 100 -5.95 -16.83 6.72
CA ALA A 100 -4.74 -17.68 6.59
C ALA A 100 -3.95 -17.59 5.27
N ARG A 101 -4.56 -17.24 4.13
CA ARG A 101 -3.90 -17.15 2.82
C ARG A 101 -3.79 -15.70 2.34
N PRO A 102 -2.81 -15.39 1.48
CA PRO A 102 -2.80 -14.12 0.75
C PRO A 102 -4.05 -13.95 -0.10
N ILE A 103 -4.48 -12.69 -0.25
CA ILE A 103 -5.54 -12.33 -1.20
C ILE A 103 -4.93 -12.36 -2.60
N HIS A 104 -5.60 -13.04 -3.53
CA HIS A 104 -5.18 -13.11 -4.93
C HIS A 104 -6.07 -12.28 -5.84
N HIS A 105 -7.38 -12.21 -5.56
CA HIS A 105 -8.31 -11.48 -6.41
C HIS A 105 -8.40 -10.00 -5.97
N PRO A 106 -8.18 -9.02 -6.86
CA PRO A 106 -8.23 -7.59 -6.53
C PRO A 106 -9.53 -7.11 -5.89
N ARG A 107 -10.68 -7.69 -6.27
CA ARG A 107 -11.98 -7.44 -5.61
C ARG A 107 -11.95 -7.67 -4.09
N GLN A 108 -11.13 -8.60 -3.59
CA GLN A 108 -11.00 -8.90 -2.16
C GLN A 108 -9.91 -8.07 -1.45
N PHE A 109 -9.15 -7.24 -2.18
CA PHE A 109 -8.09 -6.41 -1.62
C PHE A 109 -8.63 -5.01 -1.30
N PHE A 110 -8.55 -4.61 -0.02
CA PHE A 110 -9.13 -3.36 0.48
C PHE A 110 -8.07 -2.39 1.03
N GLY A 111 -8.31 -1.11 0.80
CA GLY A 111 -7.50 -0.01 1.32
C GLY A 111 -6.09 0.05 0.74
N ARG A 112 -5.16 0.54 1.57
CA ARG A 112 -3.76 0.82 1.20
C ARG A 112 -3.63 1.92 0.16
N TYR A 113 -4.57 2.85 0.10
CA TYR A 113 -4.63 3.85 -0.97
C TYR A 113 -3.38 4.73 -1.04
N ALA A 114 -2.87 5.16 0.11
CA ALA A 114 -1.64 5.97 0.16
C ALA A 114 -0.41 5.16 -0.30
N GLN A 115 -0.32 3.89 0.11
CA GLN A 115 0.77 3.00 -0.27
C GLN A 115 0.71 2.64 -1.76
N LEU A 116 -0.45 2.28 -2.28
CA LEU A 116 -0.67 2.01 -3.71
C LEU A 116 -0.30 3.23 -4.54
N ASN A 117 -0.76 4.44 -4.16
CA ASN A 117 -0.37 5.67 -4.86
C ASN A 117 1.14 5.86 -4.91
N ARG A 118 1.84 5.66 -3.79
CA ARG A 118 3.31 5.79 -3.75
C ARG A 118 4.00 4.72 -4.61
N ILE A 119 3.52 3.48 -4.57
CA ILE A 119 4.06 2.37 -5.35
C ILE A 119 3.93 2.67 -6.84
N PHE A 120 2.72 2.95 -7.31
CA PHE A 120 2.48 3.19 -8.73
C PHE A 120 3.10 4.49 -9.22
N GLN A 121 3.19 5.55 -8.40
CA GLN A 121 3.95 6.77 -8.76
C GLN A 121 5.45 6.51 -8.93
N ALA A 122 6.01 5.55 -8.21
CA ALA A 122 7.42 5.20 -8.32
C ALA A 122 7.71 4.37 -9.59
N TRP A 123 6.68 3.74 -10.18
CA TRP A 123 6.77 2.98 -11.42
C TRP A 123 6.25 3.74 -12.64
N ASN A 124 5.46 4.79 -12.46
CA ASN A 124 5.01 5.66 -13.55
C ASN A 124 6.06 6.73 -13.94
N GLN A 125 7.33 6.37 -13.88
CA GLN A 125 8.48 7.22 -14.22
C GLN A 125 9.29 6.57 -15.34
N SER A 126 10.11 7.36 -16.04
CA SER A 126 10.99 6.84 -17.09
C SER A 126 12.04 5.85 -16.56
N ILE A 127 12.41 5.98 -15.29
CA ILE A 127 13.29 5.06 -14.57
C ILE A 127 12.47 4.44 -13.43
N LEU A 128 12.29 3.13 -13.48
CA LEU A 128 11.59 2.39 -12.43
C LEU A 128 12.36 2.47 -11.11
N GLN A 129 11.66 2.83 -10.05
CA GLN A 129 12.25 2.81 -8.71
C GLN A 129 12.11 1.43 -8.07
N HIS A 130 13.12 1.06 -7.28
CA HIS A 130 13.09 -0.13 -6.46
C HIS A 130 12.38 0.18 -5.13
N LEU A 131 11.46 -0.68 -4.70
CA LEU A 131 10.65 -0.50 -3.50
C LEU A 131 10.78 -1.68 -2.53
N ALA A 132 10.86 -1.39 -1.25
CA ALA A 132 10.78 -2.39 -0.19
C ALA A 132 9.49 -2.18 0.60
N VAL A 133 8.61 -3.17 0.55
CA VAL A 133 7.37 -3.25 1.29
C VAL A 133 7.63 -3.95 2.63
N THR A 134 7.68 -3.19 3.71
CA THR A 134 7.99 -3.70 5.05
C THR A 134 6.76 -3.70 5.94
N GLY A 135 6.75 -4.52 6.99
CA GLY A 135 5.69 -4.53 8.00
C GLY A 135 5.53 -5.89 8.68
N PRO A 136 4.79 -6.00 9.78
CA PRO A 136 4.73 -7.22 10.58
C PRO A 136 4.10 -8.41 9.82
N LYS A 137 4.23 -9.61 10.40
CA LYS A 137 3.61 -10.82 9.85
C LYS A 137 2.09 -10.61 9.74
N ARG A 138 1.49 -11.05 8.64
CA ARG A 138 0.05 -10.97 8.34
C ARG A 138 -0.52 -9.55 8.11
N CYS A 139 0.30 -8.53 7.85
CA CYS A 139 -0.21 -7.20 7.48
C CYS A 139 -0.65 -7.04 6.00
N GLY A 140 -0.51 -8.08 5.18
CA GLY A 140 -0.98 -8.11 3.78
C GLY A 140 0.07 -7.81 2.69
N LYS A 141 1.37 -8.02 2.97
CA LYS A 141 2.46 -7.80 1.98
C LYS A 141 2.31 -8.65 0.72
N THR A 142 2.18 -9.97 0.86
CA THR A 142 1.98 -10.88 -0.28
C THR A 142 0.68 -10.57 -1.04
N SER A 143 -0.40 -10.26 -0.31
CA SER A 143 -1.66 -9.80 -0.90
C SER A 143 -1.49 -8.54 -1.74
N LEU A 144 -0.66 -7.59 -1.28
CA LEU A 144 -0.36 -6.37 -2.02
C LEU A 144 0.43 -6.69 -3.30
N LEU A 145 1.40 -7.60 -3.26
CA LEU A 145 2.12 -8.02 -4.48
C LEU A 145 1.17 -8.64 -5.52
N ASN A 146 0.26 -9.51 -5.09
CA ASN A 146 -0.76 -10.09 -5.98
C ASN A 146 -1.67 -9.01 -6.58
N TYR A 147 -2.09 -8.04 -5.75
CA TYR A 147 -2.92 -6.92 -6.20
C TYR A 147 -2.23 -6.10 -7.29
N VAL A 148 -1.02 -5.60 -7.02
CA VAL A 148 -0.31 -4.72 -7.97
C VAL A 148 0.00 -5.43 -9.29
N LYS A 149 0.25 -6.74 -9.26
CA LYS A 149 0.45 -7.56 -10.45
C LYS A 149 -0.81 -7.69 -11.30
N SER A 150 -1.97 -7.88 -10.69
CA SER A 150 -3.18 -8.36 -11.37
C SER A 150 -4.20 -7.27 -11.71
N ILE A 151 -4.21 -6.17 -10.96
CA ILE A 151 -5.27 -5.15 -11.06
C ILE A 151 -5.42 -4.53 -12.46
N HIS A 152 -4.37 -4.51 -13.29
CA HIS A 152 -4.39 -3.91 -14.63
C HIS A 152 -4.99 -4.80 -15.73
N TYR A 153 -5.17 -6.09 -15.45
CA TYR A 153 -5.57 -7.09 -16.45
C TYR A 153 -7.01 -7.55 -16.31
N LEU A 154 -7.72 -7.06 -15.29
CA LEU A 154 -9.09 -7.45 -15.01
C LEU A 154 -10.07 -6.49 -15.65
N GLU A 155 -11.23 -7.00 -16.04
CA GLU A 155 -12.33 -6.17 -16.49
C GLU A 155 -12.99 -5.47 -15.30
N GLN A 156 -13.50 -4.25 -15.51
CA GLN A 156 -14.20 -3.51 -14.45
C GLN A 156 -15.39 -4.28 -13.86
N SER A 157 -16.01 -5.18 -14.65
CA SER A 157 -17.13 -6.04 -14.27
C SER A 157 -16.82 -6.99 -13.10
N VAL A 158 -15.56 -7.42 -12.97
CA VAL A 158 -15.13 -8.33 -11.89
C VAL A 158 -14.55 -7.60 -10.68
N LEU A 159 -14.36 -6.28 -10.78
CA LEU A 159 -13.88 -5.42 -9.69
C LEU A 159 -15.04 -4.89 -8.84
N ARG A 160 -14.71 -4.22 -7.73
CA ARG A 160 -15.69 -3.47 -6.93
C ARG A 160 -16.04 -2.16 -7.62
N ASP A 161 -17.24 -1.65 -7.39
CA ASP A 161 -17.63 -0.35 -7.93
C ASP A 161 -16.67 0.77 -7.47
N GLY A 162 -16.24 1.60 -8.43
CA GLY A 162 -15.24 2.63 -8.21
C GLY A 162 -13.82 2.12 -7.88
N GLN A 163 -13.54 0.82 -7.92
CA GLN A 163 -12.20 0.29 -7.71
C GLN A 163 -11.30 0.69 -8.88
N ARG A 164 -10.21 1.39 -8.56
CA ARG A 164 -9.25 1.91 -9.53
C ARG A 164 -8.40 0.80 -10.14
N GLN A 165 -8.35 0.74 -11.47
CA GLN A 165 -7.50 -0.19 -12.24
C GLN A 165 -6.45 0.48 -13.13
N ASP A 166 -6.67 1.74 -13.49
CA ASP A 166 -5.85 2.60 -14.37
C ASP A 166 -4.63 3.21 -13.65
N TRP A 167 -3.87 2.40 -12.91
CA TRP A 167 -2.70 2.92 -12.18
C TRP A 167 -1.48 3.14 -13.07
N LEU A 168 -1.31 2.34 -14.12
CA LEU A 168 -0.14 2.33 -15.00
C LEU A 168 -0.57 2.29 -16.48
N GLU A 169 0.08 3.12 -17.29
CA GLU A 169 0.13 3.06 -18.76
C GLU A 169 1.61 3.29 -19.13
N PRO A 170 2.35 2.40 -19.84
CA PRO A 170 1.95 1.21 -20.62
C PRO A 170 1.92 -0.12 -19.82
N LEU A 171 1.72 -1.24 -20.52
CA LEU A 171 1.75 -2.61 -19.95
C LEU A 171 3.14 -2.98 -19.41
N PHE A 172 3.15 -3.55 -18.20
CA PHE A 172 4.35 -4.01 -17.49
C PHE A 172 4.46 -5.53 -17.57
N ASP A 173 5.69 -6.05 -17.64
CA ASP A 173 5.95 -7.45 -17.38
C ASP A 173 6.18 -7.67 -15.87
N TRP A 174 5.64 -8.77 -15.35
CA TRP A 174 5.63 -9.04 -13.92
C TRP A 174 6.18 -10.42 -13.63
N VAL A 175 7.21 -10.48 -12.78
CA VAL A 175 7.73 -11.75 -12.28
C VAL A 175 7.50 -11.79 -10.78
N LEU A 176 6.77 -12.79 -10.30
CA LEU A 176 6.54 -12.99 -8.87
C LEU A 176 7.44 -14.13 -8.40
N ILE A 177 8.30 -13.84 -7.44
CA ILE A 177 9.25 -14.76 -6.83
C ILE A 177 8.91 -14.87 -5.35
N ASP A 178 8.81 -16.08 -4.83
CA ASP A 178 8.61 -16.34 -3.41
C ASP A 178 9.78 -17.20 -2.90
N PHE A 179 10.50 -16.74 -1.88
CA PHE A 179 11.58 -17.52 -1.28
C PHE A 179 11.11 -18.75 -0.49
N ASP A 180 9.81 -18.98 -0.36
CA ASP A 180 9.27 -20.28 0.03
C ASP A 180 9.36 -21.35 -1.09
N ASP A 181 9.52 -20.94 -2.35
CA ASP A 181 9.73 -21.87 -3.47
C ASP A 181 11.19 -22.31 -3.52
N VAL A 182 11.42 -23.62 -3.39
CA VAL A 182 12.76 -24.25 -3.41
C VAL A 182 13.54 -23.94 -4.69
N ARG A 183 12.87 -23.70 -5.83
CA ARG A 183 13.51 -23.33 -7.09
C ARG A 183 14.26 -22.00 -7.01
N THR A 184 13.92 -21.15 -6.04
CA THR A 184 14.53 -19.83 -5.85
C THR A 184 15.78 -19.87 -4.96
N HIS A 185 16.12 -21.04 -4.42
CA HIS A 185 17.15 -21.15 -3.37
C HIS A 185 18.58 -21.21 -3.90
N LYS A 186 18.76 -21.36 -5.22
CA LYS A 186 20.05 -21.35 -5.89
C LYS A 186 20.08 -20.26 -6.96
N PRO A 187 21.23 -19.59 -7.18
CA PRO A 187 21.37 -18.52 -8.17
C PRO A 187 20.88 -18.94 -9.57
N ASP A 188 21.38 -20.05 -10.11
CA ASP A 188 21.02 -20.51 -11.45
C ASP A 188 19.51 -20.76 -11.61
N SER A 189 18.91 -21.44 -10.64
CA SER A 189 17.47 -21.77 -10.69
C SER A 189 16.59 -20.53 -10.47
N PHE A 190 17.02 -19.59 -9.63
CA PHE A 190 16.38 -18.29 -9.45
C PHE A 190 16.35 -17.50 -10.77
N LEU A 191 17.48 -17.46 -11.47
CA LEU A 191 17.62 -16.69 -12.71
C LEU A 191 16.85 -17.35 -13.85
N ARG A 192 16.91 -18.68 -13.95
CA ARG A 192 16.12 -19.45 -14.93
C ARG A 192 14.63 -19.22 -14.76
N LEU A 193 14.13 -19.21 -13.52
CA LEU A 193 12.73 -18.91 -13.22
C LEU A 193 12.31 -17.53 -13.75
N ILE A 194 13.18 -16.51 -13.64
CA ILE A 194 12.88 -15.17 -14.17
C ILE A 194 12.79 -15.20 -15.69
N LEU A 195 13.79 -15.77 -16.36
CA LEU A 195 13.83 -15.85 -17.82
C LEU A 195 12.63 -16.63 -18.37
N GLU A 196 12.32 -17.79 -17.77
CA GLU A 196 11.15 -18.62 -18.13
C GLU A 196 9.85 -17.84 -17.97
N THR A 197 9.69 -17.06 -16.88
CA THR A 197 8.47 -16.26 -16.65
C THR A 197 8.32 -15.13 -17.67
N LEU A 198 9.44 -14.58 -18.14
CA LEU A 198 9.47 -13.53 -19.16
C LEU A 198 9.44 -14.07 -20.60
N ASN A 199 9.39 -15.40 -20.78
CA ASN A 199 9.55 -16.07 -22.07
C ASN A 199 10.85 -15.69 -22.80
N ILE A 200 11.92 -15.42 -22.04
CA ILE A 200 13.26 -15.16 -22.58
C ILE A 200 14.02 -16.50 -22.61
N PRO A 201 14.63 -16.90 -23.74
CA PRO A 201 15.40 -18.12 -23.81
C PRO A 201 16.53 -18.15 -22.78
N ALA A 202 16.56 -19.19 -21.95
CA ALA A 202 17.66 -19.43 -21.03
C ALA A 202 18.83 -20.12 -21.78
N PRO A 203 20.09 -19.70 -21.57
CA PRO A 203 21.23 -20.39 -22.16
C PRO A 203 21.39 -21.82 -21.59
N ASP A 204 21.96 -22.72 -22.40
CA ASP A 204 22.14 -24.14 -22.07
C ASP A 204 23.23 -24.41 -21.01
N GLU A 205 24.12 -23.44 -20.74
CA GLU A 205 25.26 -23.57 -19.83
C GLU A 205 25.07 -22.86 -18.48
N HIS A 206 25.91 -23.24 -17.49
CA HIS A 206 25.97 -22.62 -16.17
C HIS A 206 26.05 -21.09 -16.26
N HIS A 207 25.21 -20.42 -15.46
CA HIS A 207 24.95 -18.99 -15.61
C HIS A 207 26.06 -18.15 -15.00
N ASP A 208 26.76 -17.38 -15.83
CA ASP A 208 27.49 -16.21 -15.39
C ASP A 208 26.51 -15.03 -15.27
N PHE A 209 26.51 -14.35 -14.12
CA PHE A 209 25.70 -13.15 -13.90
C PHE A 209 25.98 -12.04 -14.91
N ALA A 210 27.20 -11.97 -15.47
CA ALA A 210 27.52 -11.04 -16.53
C ALA A 210 26.69 -11.32 -17.80
N LYS A 211 26.62 -12.59 -18.23
CA LYS A 211 25.79 -13.03 -19.37
C LYS A 211 24.31 -12.76 -19.12
N LEU A 212 23.85 -12.94 -17.90
CA LEU A 212 22.45 -12.65 -17.56
C LEU A 212 22.12 -11.17 -17.66
N THR A 213 23.00 -10.30 -17.19
CA THR A 213 22.78 -8.85 -17.31
C THR A 213 22.68 -8.44 -18.77
N GLU A 214 23.56 -8.97 -19.63
CA GLU A 214 23.48 -8.79 -21.08
C GLU A 214 22.16 -9.32 -21.68
N ILE A 215 21.69 -10.50 -21.23
CA ILE A 215 20.38 -11.04 -21.65
C ILE A 215 19.25 -10.07 -21.27
N PHE A 216 19.20 -9.57 -20.03
CA PHE A 216 18.17 -8.61 -19.63
C PHE A 216 18.28 -7.30 -20.40
N GLU A 217 19.47 -6.74 -20.57
CA GLU A 217 19.68 -5.51 -21.32
C GLU A 217 19.22 -5.61 -22.78
N ASN A 218 19.47 -6.76 -23.41
CA ASN A 218 19.13 -7.00 -24.82
C ASN A 218 17.68 -7.46 -25.05
N ASN A 219 16.99 -7.99 -24.04
CA ASN A 219 15.65 -8.58 -24.19
C ASN A 219 14.54 -7.86 -23.42
N LEU A 220 14.86 -6.91 -22.52
CA LEU A 220 13.85 -6.11 -21.82
C LEU A 220 13.36 -4.96 -22.70
N ASP A 221 12.37 -5.26 -23.54
CA ASP A 221 11.69 -4.24 -24.34
C ASP A 221 10.72 -3.39 -23.51
N ARG A 222 10.04 -4.02 -22.54
CA ARG A 222 9.02 -3.40 -21.68
C ARG A 222 9.52 -3.18 -20.25
N ALA A 223 8.87 -2.24 -19.57
CA ALA A 223 9.04 -2.03 -18.14
C ALA A 223 8.68 -3.33 -17.39
N THR A 224 9.62 -3.86 -16.62
CA THR A 224 9.51 -5.13 -15.91
C THR A 224 9.70 -4.91 -14.42
N VAL A 225 8.82 -5.46 -13.59
CA VAL A 225 8.97 -5.43 -12.13
C VAL A 225 9.08 -6.84 -11.58
N LEU A 226 10.18 -7.10 -10.87
CA LEU A 226 10.41 -8.32 -10.11
C LEU A 226 9.84 -8.14 -8.70
N LEU A 227 8.71 -8.78 -8.43
CA LEU A 227 8.04 -8.83 -7.14
C LEU A 227 8.63 -9.99 -6.33
N ILE A 228 9.45 -9.69 -5.32
CA ILE A 228 10.20 -10.70 -4.55
C ILE A 228 9.65 -10.75 -3.12
N ASP A 229 8.92 -11.80 -2.79
CA ASP A 229 8.32 -11.98 -1.48
C ASP A 229 9.30 -12.60 -0.48
N GLN A 230 9.25 -12.13 0.77
CA GLN A 230 10.01 -12.68 1.90
C GLN A 230 11.54 -12.65 1.71
N ILE A 231 12.08 -11.49 1.31
CA ILE A 231 13.51 -11.29 1.02
C ILE A 231 14.43 -11.73 2.17
N GLU A 232 13.98 -11.64 3.42
CA GLU A 232 14.73 -12.09 4.60
C GLU A 232 15.04 -13.59 4.59
N LYS A 233 14.19 -14.41 3.96
CA LYS A 233 14.44 -15.86 3.80
C LYS A 233 15.55 -16.09 2.80
N GLY A 234 15.48 -15.42 1.65
CA GLY A 234 16.54 -15.46 0.64
C GLY A 234 17.90 -15.10 1.22
N LEU A 235 17.96 -14.07 2.07
CA LEU A 235 19.19 -13.62 2.70
C LEU A 235 19.85 -14.70 3.58
N GLN A 236 19.05 -15.56 4.22
CA GLN A 236 19.52 -16.66 5.07
C GLN A 236 20.05 -17.86 4.27
N LEU A 237 19.76 -17.97 2.98
CA LEU A 237 20.16 -19.12 2.17
C LEU A 237 21.66 -19.06 1.83
N PRO A 238 22.47 -20.07 2.18
CA PRO A 238 23.92 -20.03 1.96
C PRO A 238 24.32 -19.82 0.49
N ALA A 239 23.57 -20.41 -0.44
CA ALA A 239 23.84 -20.32 -1.88
C ALA A 239 23.54 -18.93 -2.49
N LEU A 240 22.74 -18.10 -1.80
CA LEU A 240 22.51 -16.70 -2.19
C LEU A 240 23.50 -15.81 -1.43
N ASP A 241 24.74 -15.85 -1.89
CA ASP A 241 25.91 -15.25 -1.26
C ASP A 241 26.11 -13.76 -1.62
N GLN A 242 27.20 -13.17 -1.17
CA GLN A 242 27.49 -11.75 -1.42
C GLN A 242 27.58 -11.41 -2.94
N PRO A 243 28.29 -12.19 -3.78
CA PRO A 243 28.24 -12.04 -5.24
C PRO A 243 26.82 -12.01 -5.80
N PHE A 244 25.96 -12.97 -5.43
CA PHE A 244 24.56 -13.01 -5.88
C PHE A 244 23.83 -11.68 -5.63
N TRP A 245 23.88 -11.15 -4.40
CA TRP A 245 23.20 -9.90 -4.05
C TRP A 245 23.84 -8.67 -4.71
N GLY A 246 25.16 -8.67 -4.89
CA GLY A 246 25.88 -7.64 -5.63
C GLY A 246 25.41 -7.58 -7.09
N ASN A 247 25.25 -8.75 -7.72
CA ASN A 247 24.81 -8.85 -9.10
C ASN A 247 23.33 -8.48 -9.28
N LEU A 248 22.45 -8.82 -8.34
CA LEU A 248 21.08 -8.31 -8.37
C LEU A 248 21.01 -6.79 -8.30
N ARG A 249 21.86 -6.15 -7.48
CA ARG A 249 21.95 -4.69 -7.45
C ARG A 249 22.46 -4.15 -8.79
N TYR A 250 23.47 -4.79 -9.35
CA TYR A 250 24.02 -4.39 -10.65
C TYR A 250 22.92 -4.44 -11.72
N LEU A 251 22.21 -5.55 -11.82
CA LEU A 251 21.12 -5.77 -12.77
C LEU A 251 20.05 -4.65 -12.69
N GLY A 252 19.58 -4.31 -11.49
CA GLY A 252 18.58 -3.25 -11.31
C GLY A 252 19.01 -1.87 -11.79
N ASN A 253 20.33 -1.58 -11.75
CA ASN A 253 20.85 -0.28 -12.17
C ASN A 253 21.20 -0.20 -13.66
N HIS A 254 21.40 -1.34 -14.35
CA HIS A 254 21.97 -1.35 -15.72
C HIS A 254 20.96 -1.68 -16.82
N CYS A 255 19.73 -2.09 -16.49
CA CYS A 255 18.66 -2.35 -17.47
C CYS A 255 17.98 -1.08 -18.03
N ASN A 256 18.73 0.00 -18.29
CA ASN A 256 18.22 1.28 -18.82
C ASN A 256 16.97 1.84 -18.10
N GLY A 257 16.86 1.60 -16.79
CA GLY A 257 15.71 2.02 -15.98
C GLY A 257 14.41 1.24 -16.23
N LYS A 258 14.42 0.20 -17.07
CA LYS A 258 13.25 -0.65 -17.37
C LYS A 258 13.02 -1.76 -16.36
N LEU A 259 13.92 -1.99 -15.41
CA LEU A 259 13.79 -3.04 -14.40
C LEU A 259 13.59 -2.45 -13.00
N GLY A 260 12.46 -2.79 -12.38
CA GLY A 260 12.14 -2.45 -11.00
C GLY A 260 12.20 -3.68 -10.09
N PHE A 261 12.54 -3.47 -8.81
CA PHE A 261 12.42 -4.50 -7.78
C PHE A 261 11.35 -4.06 -6.79
N CYS A 262 10.45 -4.97 -6.40
CA CYS A 262 9.56 -4.78 -5.27
C CYS A 262 9.77 -5.92 -4.29
N VAL A 263 10.53 -5.69 -3.23
CA VAL A 263 10.82 -6.72 -2.23
C VAL A 263 9.85 -6.61 -1.06
N THR A 264 9.48 -7.71 -0.43
CA THR A 264 8.75 -7.66 0.84
C THR A 264 9.62 -8.13 2.00
N SER A 265 9.39 -7.56 3.17
CA SER A 265 10.02 -8.05 4.39
C SER A 265 9.19 -7.86 5.65
N ARG A 266 9.40 -8.75 6.62
CA ARG A 266 8.92 -8.55 8.00
C ARG A 266 9.78 -7.55 8.80
N GLN A 267 10.97 -7.24 8.29
CA GLN A 267 11.94 -6.37 8.94
C GLN A 267 12.01 -5.02 8.21
N SER A 268 12.45 -3.98 8.91
CA SER A 268 12.82 -2.72 8.24
C SER A 268 14.05 -2.93 7.37
N ILE A 269 14.26 -2.04 6.39
CA ILE A 269 15.44 -2.06 5.53
C ILE A 269 16.72 -1.97 6.37
N ASP A 270 16.77 -1.09 7.38
CA ASP A 270 17.93 -0.95 8.28
C ASP A 270 18.27 -2.27 8.99
N LYS A 271 17.23 -3.03 9.38
CA LYS A 271 17.43 -4.32 10.03
C LYS A 271 17.91 -5.38 9.04
N LEU A 272 17.38 -5.39 7.81
CA LEU A 272 17.88 -6.26 6.74
C LEU A 272 19.36 -6.00 6.44
N ILE A 273 19.77 -4.74 6.34
CA ILE A 273 21.18 -4.36 6.14
C ILE A 273 22.03 -4.93 7.29
N LYS A 274 21.63 -4.69 8.53
CA LYS A 274 22.35 -5.24 9.71
C LYS A 274 22.44 -6.76 9.67
N THR A 275 21.34 -7.45 9.33
CA THR A 275 21.33 -8.92 9.20
C THR A 275 22.25 -9.38 8.06
N ALA A 276 22.27 -8.70 6.93
CA ALA A 276 23.16 -9.02 5.81
C ALA A 276 24.64 -8.92 6.23
N HIS A 277 25.01 -7.88 6.98
CA HIS A 277 26.34 -7.74 7.58
C HIS A 277 26.67 -8.89 8.54
N GLN A 278 25.75 -9.24 9.45
CA GLN A 278 25.95 -10.32 10.42
C GLN A 278 26.11 -11.69 9.78
N LEU A 279 25.46 -11.91 8.63
CA LEU A 279 25.56 -13.15 7.86
C LEU A 279 26.81 -13.20 6.95
N GLY A 280 27.70 -12.21 7.03
CA GLY A 280 28.89 -12.14 6.17
C GLY A 280 28.55 -11.83 4.71
N LYS A 281 27.37 -11.26 4.45
CA LYS A 281 26.88 -10.89 3.11
C LYS A 281 26.57 -9.40 3.03
N PRO A 282 27.50 -8.50 3.38
CA PRO A 282 27.25 -7.06 3.29
C PRO A 282 26.93 -6.73 1.84
N SER A 283 25.68 -6.38 1.57
CA SER A 283 25.23 -6.07 0.22
C SER A 283 24.67 -4.67 0.16
N PRO A 284 25.19 -3.82 -0.74
CA PRO A 284 24.59 -2.53 -1.00
C PRO A 284 23.20 -2.66 -1.65
N PHE A 285 22.76 -3.86 -2.05
CA PHE A 285 21.45 -4.09 -2.68
C PHE A 285 20.32 -3.39 -1.92
N PHE A 286 20.27 -3.51 -0.59
CA PHE A 286 19.20 -2.92 0.22
C PHE A 286 19.19 -1.37 0.22
N ASN A 287 20.29 -0.71 -0.19
CA ASN A 287 20.41 0.75 -0.19
C ASN A 287 19.72 1.43 -1.38
N ILE A 288 19.25 0.69 -2.39
CA ILE A 288 18.57 1.27 -3.56
C ILE A 288 17.05 1.41 -3.37
N PHE A 289 16.51 0.92 -2.26
CA PHE A 289 15.07 0.76 -2.09
C PHE A 289 14.41 1.96 -1.41
N GLY A 290 13.36 2.49 -2.04
CA GLY A 290 12.37 3.33 -1.37
C GLY A 290 11.49 2.50 -0.42
N GLN A 291 11.21 3.00 0.78
CA GLN A 291 10.45 2.25 1.79
C GLN A 291 8.94 2.54 1.75
N ILE A 292 8.16 1.46 1.72
CA ILE A 292 6.70 1.45 1.91
C ILE A 292 6.39 0.58 3.12
N GLU A 293 5.89 1.17 4.19
CA GLU A 293 5.52 0.44 5.39
C GLU A 293 4.02 0.11 5.43
N LEU A 294 3.70 -1.16 5.73
CA LEU A 294 2.34 -1.66 5.92
C LEU A 294 2.04 -1.87 7.41
N GLY A 295 1.20 -1.00 7.95
CA GLY A 295 0.64 -1.11 9.31
C GLY A 295 -0.85 -1.49 9.30
N PRO A 296 -1.63 -1.05 10.29
CA PRO A 296 -3.10 -1.11 10.23
C PRO A 296 -3.67 -0.39 9.00
N LEU A 297 -4.90 -0.72 8.62
CA LEU A 297 -5.68 0.12 7.71
C LEU A 297 -6.06 1.43 8.41
N THR A 298 -6.37 2.46 7.63
CA THR A 298 -7.10 3.59 8.18
C THR A 298 -8.52 3.17 8.53
N GLU A 299 -9.15 3.87 9.47
CA GLU A 299 -10.55 3.61 9.83
C GLU A 299 -11.47 3.62 8.59
N GLN A 300 -11.25 4.55 7.65
CA GLN A 300 -12.05 4.63 6.43
C GLN A 300 -11.89 3.37 5.55
N GLU A 301 -10.67 2.88 5.39
CA GLU A 301 -10.38 1.67 4.61
C GLU A 301 -10.92 0.41 5.30
N ALA A 302 -10.86 0.35 6.63
CA ALA A 302 -11.42 -0.75 7.41
C ALA A 302 -12.96 -0.77 7.32
N ARG A 303 -13.61 0.40 7.43
CA ARG A 303 -15.05 0.56 7.25
C ARG A 303 -15.50 0.16 5.86
N GLU A 304 -14.73 0.54 4.84
CA GLU A 304 -15.00 0.11 3.46
C GLU A 304 -14.99 -1.42 3.33
N LEU A 305 -14.01 -2.12 3.89
CA LEU A 305 -13.99 -3.59 3.90
C LEU A 305 -15.28 -4.17 4.50
N LEU A 306 -15.68 -3.69 5.68
CA LEU A 306 -16.84 -4.22 6.39
C LEU A 306 -18.17 -3.94 5.69
N GLN A 307 -18.26 -2.94 4.81
CA GLN A 307 -19.46 -2.69 4.01
C GLN A 307 -19.78 -3.82 3.02
N TYR A 308 -18.77 -4.63 2.66
CA TYR A 308 -18.93 -5.74 1.74
C TYR A 308 -19.13 -7.08 2.47
N VAL A 309 -19.16 -7.08 3.81
CA VAL A 309 -19.41 -8.27 4.63
C VAL A 309 -20.81 -8.16 5.23
N SER A 310 -21.54 -9.27 5.29
CA SER A 310 -22.90 -9.31 5.86
C SER A 310 -22.87 -9.22 7.39
N LEU A 311 -22.69 -8.01 7.91
CA LEU A 311 -22.62 -7.73 9.35
C LEU A 311 -23.67 -6.70 9.77
N SER A 312 -24.15 -6.83 11.00
CA SER A 312 -24.90 -5.75 11.65
C SER A 312 -23.98 -4.55 11.91
N GLN A 313 -24.57 -3.36 12.07
CA GLN A 313 -23.80 -2.16 12.39
C GLN A 313 -23.06 -2.30 13.72
N ASP A 314 -23.70 -2.85 14.74
CA ASP A 314 -23.09 -3.04 16.07
C ASP A 314 -21.93 -4.04 16.04
N ASP A 315 -22.06 -5.12 15.26
CA ASP A 315 -20.98 -6.09 15.08
C ASP A 315 -19.81 -5.46 14.32
N ALA A 316 -20.10 -4.65 13.28
CA ALA A 316 -19.07 -3.96 12.52
C ALA A 316 -18.29 -2.95 13.39
N GLU A 317 -18.96 -2.13 14.21
CA GLU A 317 -18.28 -1.21 15.13
C GLU A 317 -17.42 -1.96 16.15
N TRP A 318 -17.92 -3.07 16.70
CA TRP A 318 -17.15 -3.88 17.64
C TRP A 318 -15.89 -4.47 16.97
N ILE A 319 -16.01 -4.97 15.73
CA ILE A 319 -14.88 -5.51 14.97
C ILE A 319 -13.85 -4.41 14.65
N LEU A 320 -14.29 -3.21 14.28
CA LEU A 320 -13.40 -2.07 14.04
C LEU A 320 -12.58 -1.73 15.28
N GLU A 321 -13.25 -1.66 16.44
CA GLU A 321 -12.60 -1.37 17.71
C GLU A 321 -11.57 -2.44 18.09
N LYS A 322 -11.98 -3.72 18.11
CA LYS A 322 -11.12 -4.81 18.62
C LYS A 322 -10.04 -5.26 17.66
N SER A 323 -10.22 -5.03 16.36
CA SER A 323 -9.18 -5.35 15.37
C SER A 323 -8.03 -4.34 15.34
N HIS A 324 -8.20 -3.16 15.96
CA HIS A 324 -7.28 -2.03 15.81
C HIS A 324 -6.95 -1.74 14.34
N TYR A 325 -7.93 -1.99 13.45
CA TYR A 325 -7.84 -1.85 12.00
C TYR A 325 -6.80 -2.74 11.30
N TRP A 326 -6.23 -3.74 11.97
CA TRP A 326 -5.35 -4.69 11.32
C TRP A 326 -6.13 -5.54 10.30
N PRO A 327 -5.72 -5.61 9.02
CA PRO A 327 -6.46 -6.36 8.00
C PRO A 327 -6.73 -7.81 8.41
N VAL A 328 -5.74 -8.49 9.00
CA VAL A 328 -5.92 -9.87 9.43
C VAL A 328 -6.94 -10.01 10.58
N LEU A 329 -6.95 -9.08 11.53
CA LEU A 329 -7.88 -9.12 12.64
C LEU A 329 -9.30 -8.79 12.18
N LEU A 330 -9.47 -7.82 11.27
CA LEU A 330 -10.75 -7.54 10.62
C LEU A 330 -11.31 -8.82 9.98
N GLN A 331 -10.51 -9.49 9.15
CA GLN A 331 -10.92 -10.70 8.43
C GLN A 331 -11.24 -11.87 9.38
N VAL A 332 -10.39 -12.11 10.39
CA VAL A 332 -10.59 -13.19 11.37
C VAL A 332 -11.85 -12.97 12.19
N LEU A 333 -12.07 -11.76 12.71
CA LEU A 333 -13.26 -11.47 13.51
C LEU A 333 -14.54 -11.51 12.67
N CYS A 334 -14.49 -11.07 11.40
CA CYS A 334 -15.60 -11.25 10.46
C CYS A 334 -15.93 -12.72 10.27
N GLN A 335 -14.92 -13.57 10.03
CA GLN A 335 -15.13 -15.00 9.84
C GLN A 335 -15.77 -15.65 11.07
N ILE A 336 -15.21 -15.38 12.27
CA ILE A 336 -15.74 -15.90 13.54
C ILE A 336 -17.21 -15.47 13.75
N ARG A 337 -17.56 -14.23 13.42
CA ARG A 337 -18.93 -13.71 13.51
C ARG A 337 -19.88 -14.36 12.50
N LEU A 338 -19.41 -14.64 11.29
CA LEU A 338 -20.23 -15.29 10.26
C LEU A 338 -20.44 -16.78 10.54
N ASP A 339 -19.50 -17.41 11.22
CA ASP A 339 -19.59 -18.83 11.59
C ASP A 339 -20.44 -19.08 12.85
N SER A 340 -20.59 -18.09 13.74
CA SER A 340 -21.40 -18.20 14.96
C SER A 340 -22.00 -16.86 15.40
N GLU A 341 -23.27 -16.89 15.84
CA GLU A 341 -23.94 -15.75 16.48
C GLU A 341 -23.73 -15.70 18.00
N ASN A 342 -23.49 -16.85 18.64
CA ASN A 342 -23.35 -16.96 20.08
C ASN A 342 -21.86 -16.98 20.49
N ASP A 343 -21.54 -16.24 21.57
CA ASP A 343 -20.20 -16.15 22.18
C ASP A 343 -19.03 -15.77 21.24
N TRP A 344 -19.32 -15.38 20.00
CA TRP A 344 -18.31 -15.09 18.97
C TRP A 344 -17.34 -13.98 19.39
N LYS A 345 -17.81 -13.00 20.17
CA LYS A 345 -16.98 -11.92 20.72
C LYS A 345 -15.93 -12.47 21.68
N LYS A 346 -16.31 -13.41 22.54
CA LYS A 346 -15.39 -14.08 23.49
C LYS A 346 -14.35 -14.90 22.71
N VAL A 347 -14.80 -15.72 21.77
CA VAL A 347 -13.91 -16.52 20.90
C VAL A 347 -12.95 -15.61 20.12
N GLY A 348 -13.44 -14.48 19.60
CA GLY A 348 -12.65 -13.48 18.90
C GLY A 348 -11.54 -12.88 19.78
N LEU A 349 -11.87 -12.48 21.01
CA LEU A 349 -10.88 -11.96 21.96
C LEU A 349 -9.83 -13.02 22.36
N GLU A 350 -10.26 -14.26 22.63
CA GLU A 350 -9.34 -15.37 22.92
C GLU A 350 -8.40 -15.66 21.74
N THR A 351 -8.92 -15.61 20.51
CA THR A 351 -8.13 -15.79 19.29
C THR A 351 -7.09 -14.69 19.13
N ILE A 352 -7.46 -13.43 19.38
CA ILE A 352 -6.54 -12.29 19.35
C ILE A 352 -5.41 -12.50 20.34
N GLU A 353 -5.73 -12.79 21.60
CA GLU A 353 -4.74 -12.95 22.67
C GLU A 353 -3.78 -14.10 22.39
N LYS A 354 -4.28 -15.21 21.86
CA LYS A 354 -3.48 -16.40 21.56
C LYS A 354 -2.56 -16.23 20.35
N ASP A 355 -3.10 -15.76 19.23
CA ASP A 355 -2.43 -15.87 17.93
C ASP A 355 -1.94 -14.53 17.35
N TYR A 356 -2.42 -13.40 17.90
CA TYR A 356 -2.24 -12.08 17.30
C TYR A 356 -1.84 -10.97 18.28
N LYS A 357 -1.56 -11.30 19.54
CA LYS A 357 -1.12 -10.33 20.57
C LYS A 357 0.07 -9.48 20.13
N TYR A 358 0.95 -10.02 19.29
CA TYR A 358 2.10 -9.29 18.74
C TYR A 358 1.74 -8.10 17.83
N LEU A 359 0.47 -7.97 17.42
CA LEU A 359 -0.05 -6.84 16.65
C LEU A 359 -0.66 -5.73 17.52
N LEU A 360 -0.89 -5.99 18.81
CA LEU A 360 -1.61 -5.09 19.73
C LEU A 360 -0.68 -4.36 20.70
#